data_AF-A0A0N5AE57-F1
#
_entry.id   AF-A0A0N5AE57-F1
#
_cell.length_a   1.000
_cell.length_b   1.000
_cell.length_c   1.000
_cell.angle_alpha   90.00
_cell.angle_beta   90.00
_cell.angle_gamma   90.00
#
_symmetry.space_group_name_H-M   'P 1'
#
loop_
_entity.id
_entity.type
_entity.pdbx_description
1 polymer ?
#
loop_
_entity_poly.entity_id
_entity_poly.type
_entity_poly.pdbx_seq_one_letter_code
_entity_poly.pdbx_strand_id
1 'polypeptide(L)' 'MISVITCTICHIFANYVYEHTNLNMSKCIEQGKGQCESMGQFSGSCYPVIEQYGPSIYREIHYGLAPSTACQRLELC' A
#
# COMPACT_ATOMS: atom_id res chain seq x y z
N MET A 1 -5.92 -0.84 18.23
CA MET A 1 -7.09 -1.19 17.39
C MET A 1 -6.61 -1.22 15.96
N ILE A 2 -6.39 -2.42 15.40
CA ILE A 2 -5.98 -2.55 14.00
C ILE A 2 -7.22 -2.27 13.14
N SER A 3 -7.19 -1.16 12.41
CA SER A 3 -8.27 -0.80 11.49
C SER A 3 -8.21 -1.72 10.27
N VAL A 4 -9.20 -2.57 10.10
CA VAL A 4 -9.40 -3.45 8.92
C VAL A 4 -9.27 -2.71 7.58
N ILE A 5 -9.55 -1.40 7.59
CA ILE A 5 -9.39 -0.50 6.46
C ILE A 5 -7.91 -0.38 6.05
N THR A 6 -7.00 -0.21 7.02
CA THR A 6 -5.55 -0.09 6.80
C THR A 6 -4.98 -1.36 6.16
N CYS A 7 -5.42 -2.53 6.65
CA CYS A 7 -5.02 -3.81 6.09
C CYS A 7 -5.45 -3.95 4.63
N THR A 8 -6.70 -3.55 4.34
CA THR A 8 -7.26 -3.59 2.99
C THR A 8 -6.49 -2.68 2.03
N ILE A 9 -6.22 -1.42 2.44
CA ILE A 9 -5.42 -0.47 1.65
C ILE A 9 -4.02 -1.01 1.41
N CYS A 10 -3.38 -1.56 2.45
CA CYS A 10 -2.06 -2.16 2.33
C CYS A 10 -2.06 -3.28 1.30
N HIS A 11 -3.00 -4.23 1.37
CA HIS A 11 -3.09 -5.33 0.42
C HIS A 11 -3.28 -4.85 -1.02
N ILE A 12 -4.17 -3.86 -1.23
CA ILE A 12 -4.42 -3.29 -2.56
C ILE A 12 -3.14 -2.67 -3.13
N PHE A 13 -2.47 -1.83 -2.35
CA PHE A 13 -1.24 -1.18 -2.77
C PHE A 13 -0.07 -2.17 -2.94
N ALA A 14 0.06 -3.11 -2.02
CA ALA A 14 1.10 -4.14 -2.06
C ALA A 14 0.95 -5.05 -3.27
N ASN A 15 -0.28 -5.45 -3.63
CA ASN A 15 -0.55 -6.16 -4.89
C ASN A 15 -0.17 -5.30 -6.09
N TYR A 16 -0.56 -4.03 -6.11
CA TYR A 16 -0.21 -3.13 -7.21
C TYR A 16 1.31 -3.04 -7.41
N VAL A 17 2.08 -2.87 -6.34
CA VAL A 17 3.55 -2.86 -6.41
C VAL A 17 4.11 -4.23 -6.85
N TYR A 18 3.53 -5.33 -6.37
CA TYR A 18 3.98 -6.68 -6.70
C TYR A 18 3.76 -7.01 -8.18
N GLU A 19 2.68 -6.53 -8.78
CA GLU A 19 2.44 -6.63 -10.22
C GLU A 19 3.29 -5.65 -11.03
N HIS A 20 3.68 -4.51 -10.43
CA HIS A 20 4.40 -3.42 -11.08
C HIS A 20 5.78 -3.15 -10.46
N THR A 21 6.58 -4.19 -10.26
CA THR A 21 7.96 -4.07 -9.72
C THR A 21 8.91 -3.30 -10.62
N ASN A 22 8.52 -3.04 -11.88
CA ASN A 22 9.26 -2.21 -12.82
C ASN A 22 9.12 -0.69 -12.55
N LEU A 23 8.14 -0.28 -11.72
CA LEU A 23 7.93 1.11 -11.37
C LEU A 23 8.85 1.55 -10.24
N ASN A 24 9.33 2.80 -10.33
CA ASN A 24 10.04 3.44 -9.24
C ASN A 24 9.08 3.77 -8.09
N MET A 25 9.58 3.67 -6.86
CA MET A 25 8.88 3.95 -5.61
C MET A 25 8.00 5.21 -5.66
N SER A 26 8.55 6.34 -6.10
CA SER A 26 7.82 7.62 -6.15
C SER A 26 6.58 7.55 -7.06
N LYS A 27 6.72 6.93 -8.25
CA LYS A 27 5.59 6.73 -9.18
C LYS A 27 4.56 5.77 -8.62
N CYS A 28 4.99 4.67 -7.98
CA CYS A 28 4.07 3.75 -7.32
C CYS A 28 3.23 4.46 -6.26
N ILE A 29 3.87 5.21 -5.36
CA ILE A 29 3.18 5.93 -4.28
C ILE A 29 2.20 6.97 -4.85
N GLU A 30 2.60 7.73 -5.86
CA GLU A 30 1.73 8.71 -6.52
C GLU A 30 0.50 8.04 -7.17
N GLN A 31 0.69 6.93 -7.87
CA GLN A 31 -0.42 6.15 -8.47
C GLN A 31 -1.32 5.53 -7.39
N GLY A 32 -0.74 5.04 -6.29
CA GLY A 32 -1.49 4.54 -5.14
C GLY A 32 -2.35 5.62 -4.50
N LYS A 33 -1.82 6.84 -4.38
CA LYS A 33 -2.59 8.02 -3.91
C LYS A 33 -3.74 8.36 -4.87
N GLY A 34 -3.52 8.31 -6.18
CA GLY A 34 -4.58 8.50 -7.17
C GLY A 34 -5.68 7.44 -7.10
N GLN A 35 -5.33 6.17 -6.84
CA GLN A 35 -6.32 5.12 -6.60
C GLN A 35 -7.13 5.36 -5.32
N CYS A 36 -6.52 5.92 -4.27
CA CYS A 36 -7.24 6.30 -3.06
C CYS A 36 -8.37 7.29 -3.33
N GLU A 37 -8.21 8.23 -4.26
CA GLU A 37 -9.26 9.20 -4.62
C GLU A 37 -10.49 8.50 -5.22
N SER A 38 -10.27 7.40 -5.95
CA SER A 38 -11.35 6.59 -6.53
C SER A 38 -12.13 5.78 -5.49
N MET A 39 -11.65 5.69 -4.24
CA MET A 39 -12.33 4.96 -3.15
C MET A 39 -13.42 5.77 -2.42
N GLY A 40 -13.70 7.01 -2.85
CA GLY A 40 -14.79 7.83 -2.33
C GLY A 40 -14.66 8.08 -0.83
N GLN A 41 -15.60 7.57 -0.02
CA GLN A 41 -15.61 7.75 1.44
C GLN A 41 -14.36 7.20 2.17
N PHE A 42 -13.63 6.27 1.55
CA PHE A 42 -12.41 5.70 2.13
C PHE A 42 -11.13 6.45 1.74
N SER A 43 -11.23 7.42 0.82
CA SER A 43 -10.09 8.23 0.35
C SER A 43 -9.35 8.92 1.51
N GLY A 44 -10.10 9.49 2.46
CA GLY A 44 -9.54 10.17 3.64
C GLY A 44 -8.77 9.26 4.58
N SER A 45 -9.04 7.95 4.57
CA SER A 45 -8.25 6.95 5.33
C SER A 45 -7.13 6.33 4.48
N CYS A 46 -7.29 6.28 3.15
CA CYS A 46 -6.34 5.67 2.22
C CYS A 46 -5.09 6.54 2.02
N TYR A 47 -5.27 7.84 1.81
CA TYR A 47 -4.17 8.77 1.59
C TYR A 47 -3.08 8.73 2.68
N PRO A 48 -3.40 8.88 3.98
CA PRO A 48 -2.40 8.85 5.03
C PRO A 48 -1.70 7.49 5.13
N VAL A 49 -2.41 6.39 4.82
CA VAL A 49 -1.81 5.05 4.83
C VAL A 49 -0.80 4.87 3.70
N ILE A 50 -1.14 5.27 2.47
CA ILE A 50 -0.20 5.21 1.34
C ILE A 50 0.97 6.16 1.55
N GLU A 51 0.74 7.35 2.10
CA GLU A 51 1.80 8.32 2.36
C GLU A 51 2.76 7.83 3.45
N GLN A 52 2.24 7.29 4.54
CA GLN A 52 3.04 6.83 5.68
C GLN A 52 3.71 5.47 5.42
N TYR A 53 2.97 4.52 4.84
CA TYR A 53 3.41 3.13 4.71
C TYR A 53 3.77 2.71 3.29
N GLY A 54 3.30 3.42 2.25
CA GLY A 54 3.64 3.11 0.86
C GLY A 54 5.14 2.91 0.61
N PRO A 55 6.04 3.75 1.18
CA PRO A 55 7.48 3.53 1.13
C PRO A 55 7.96 2.17 1.65
N SER A 56 7.42 1.76 2.79
CA SER A 56 7.81 0.53 3.47
C SER A 56 7.22 -0.67 2.74
N ILE A 57 5.94 -0.61 2.34
CA ILE A 57 5.28 -1.64 1.54
C ILE A 57 6.07 -1.87 0.24
N TYR A 58 6.44 -0.79 -0.47
CA TYR A 58 7.22 -0.91 -1.70
C TYR A 58 8.55 -1.64 -1.49
N ARG A 59 9.27 -1.31 -0.41
CA ARG A 59 10.52 -1.97 -0.05
C ARG A 59 10.33 -3.45 0.23
N GLU A 60 9.37 -3.81 1.08
CA GLU A 60 9.12 -5.21 1.45
C GLU A 60 8.81 -6.04 0.19
N ILE A 61 7.97 -5.53 -0.70
CA ILE A 61 7.69 -6.19 -1.98
C ILE A 61 8.97 -6.33 -2.83
N HIS A 62 9.79 -5.29 -2.93
CA HIS A 62 11.07 -5.34 -3.65
C HIS A 62 12.10 -6.28 -3.00
N TYR A 63 12.00 -6.53 -1.69
CA TYR A 63 12.77 -7.56 -0.99
C TYR A 63 12.26 -8.98 -1.29
N GLY A 64 11.22 -9.13 -2.10
CA GLY A 64 10.64 -10.41 -2.51
C GLY A 64 9.56 -10.93 -1.55
N LEU A 65 9.03 -10.08 -0.66
CA LEU A 65 7.91 -10.47 0.18
C LEU A 65 6.61 -10.48 -0.62
N ALA A 66 5.74 -11.44 -0.33
CA ALA A 66 4.38 -11.45 -0.84
C ALA A 66 3.56 -10.30 -0.20
N PRO A 67 2.56 -9.75 -0.91
CA PRO A 67 1.72 -8.64 -0.44
C PRO A 67 1.15 -8.82 0.96
N SER A 68 0.59 -9.99 1.27
CA SER A 68 0.05 -10.27 2.60
C SER A 68 1.12 -10.34 3.67
N THR A 69 2.29 -10.92 3.35
CA THR A 69 3.43 -10.99 4.29
C THR A 69 4.00 -9.60 4.57
N ALA A 70 4.12 -8.75 3.55
CA ALA A 70 4.58 -7.37 3.70
C ALA A 70 3.65 -6.59 4.63
N CYS A 71 2.33 -6.69 4.43
CA CYS A 71 1.36 -6.00 5.28
C CYS A 71 1.32 -6.50 6.72
N GLN A 72 1.45 -7.82 6.93
CA GLN A 72 1.58 -8.41 8.27
C GLN A 72 2.86 -7.98 8.98
N ARG A 73 3.97 -7.92 8.25
CA ARG A 73 5.28 -7.53 8.79
C ARG A 73 5.34 -6.05 9.20
N LEU A 74 4.54 -5.21 8.53
CA LEU A 74 4.36 -3.80 8.88
C LEU A 74 3.28 -3.58 9.96
N GLU A 75 2.71 -4.66 10.50
CA GLU A 75 1.64 -4.63 11.51
C GLU A 75 0.40 -3.82 11.06
N LEU A 76 0.19 -3.78 9.74
CA LEU A 76 -0.97 -3.15 9.09
C LEU A 76 -2.14 -4.13 8.94
N CYS A 77 -1.77 -5.41 8.92
CA CYS A 77 -2.55 -6.61 9.09
C CYS A 77 -1.83 -7.47 10.15
#